data_AF-A0A7D9JER2-F1
#
_entry.id   AF-A0A7D9JER2-F1
#
_cell.length_a   1.000
_cell.length_b   1.000
_cell.length_c   1.000
_cell.angle_alpha   90.00
_cell.angle_beta   90.00
_cell.angle_gamma   90.00
#
_symmetry.space_group_name_H-M   'P 1'
#
loop_
_entity.id
_entity.type
_entity.pdbx_description
1 polymer ?
#
loop_
_entity_poly.entity_id
_entity_poly.type
_entity_poly.pdbx_seq_one_letter_code
_entity_poly.pdbx_strand_id
1 'polypeptide(L)'
;MSTQNGILGVLTSQKLWTAPSKEQYLPAYFKEICDEYLLSEDKHRVYPVECLGLQRNSRPATWVIGSDFHVQLLDGKAKRDLDGGKSLIELIELMEHYMKDNFLATLLVLGGLGIGVHYEQLNKKSDRGVPLIMVYGQPVSGKSTATSIAMSILGHKTSIGKLTSAGALKLTKGQTLPFWWDDASDFSVLEELAVSSYNNSIKQTAYSKPATSSRTNALITMNPNCIPKKIRGDKQMMIRVFSRIAVIPFKEINEEQNLETCMFLDEKLKTITTHLAKSVGVFLELAPQFDVMHRDQMFIQISSQVKKNKLDVRAQFNYALLLYSTGKMLEKVGLKDRFFPGLLEFFCNVVTQQYKNITLTDTQPSSSRVAETPTLTNDMTAILIAIVTSATKNPIEVCQFFVPKFYARACGCGEVFGFKVTDALEYLGKSNKGLENALRSHIRTSCLGCNGVRINVGEGQPKGSHIQRNKLPEAIIQNLDKVFPDAKKLAEINQKQKSSATATGTAGKKLPEVLNDHTDTGDKDQHEMSENDDEPEDKDQHGMSEDDDETGDKDQHKMSEDDDEKEPEDDVGK
;
A
#
# COMPACT_ATOMS: atom_id res chain seq x y z
N MET A 1 -29.45 31.00 -18.96
CA MET A 1 -28.25 30.77 -19.78
C MET A 1 -27.22 31.83 -19.45
N SER A 2 -25.98 31.45 -19.16
CA SER A 2 -24.92 32.43 -18.94
C SER A 2 -24.60 33.17 -20.23
N THR A 3 -24.43 34.48 -20.16
CA THR A 3 -23.91 35.24 -21.29
C THR A 3 -22.43 34.91 -21.47
N GLN A 4 -21.96 34.89 -22.71
CA GLN A 4 -20.55 34.66 -23.03
C GLN A 4 -19.66 35.59 -22.18
N ASN A 5 -19.97 36.89 -22.16
CA ASN A 5 -19.27 37.90 -21.36
C ASN A 5 -19.27 37.62 -19.85
N GLY A 6 -20.33 37.01 -19.31
CA GLY A 6 -20.39 36.63 -17.90
C GLY A 6 -19.40 35.53 -17.53
N ILE A 7 -19.22 34.54 -18.41
CA ILE A 7 -18.20 33.49 -18.21
C ILE A 7 -16.79 34.10 -18.36
N LEU A 8 -16.60 34.97 -19.36
CA LEU A 8 -15.31 35.61 -19.60
C LEU A 8 -14.85 36.49 -18.43
N GLY A 9 -15.78 37.16 -17.74
CA GLY A 9 -15.45 38.02 -16.60
C GLY A 9 -14.93 37.29 -15.36
N VAL A 10 -15.12 35.97 -15.27
CA VAL A 10 -14.70 35.16 -14.11
C VAL A 10 -13.39 34.42 -14.37
N LEU A 11 -13.02 34.20 -15.63
CA LEU A 11 -11.79 33.49 -16.00
C LEU A 11 -10.58 34.43 -15.91
N THR A 12 -9.65 34.14 -15.01
CA THR A 12 -8.39 34.90 -14.84
C THR A 12 -7.34 34.61 -15.92
N SER A 13 -7.57 33.59 -16.77
CA SER A 13 -6.58 33.14 -17.77
C SER A 13 -6.72 33.86 -19.11
N GLN A 14 -5.65 34.52 -19.55
CA GLN A 14 -5.52 35.11 -20.90
C GLN A 14 -5.09 34.09 -21.98
N LYS A 15 -5.09 32.77 -21.69
CA LYS A 15 -4.53 31.75 -22.61
C LYS A 15 -5.57 30.90 -23.36
N LEU A 16 -6.85 31.06 -23.10
CA LEU A 16 -7.92 30.22 -23.65
C LEU A 16 -8.50 30.71 -25.00
N TRP A 17 -7.80 31.59 -25.72
CA TRP A 17 -8.43 32.42 -26.75
C TRP A 17 -7.85 32.18 -28.14
N THR A 18 -8.70 31.78 -29.08
CA THR A 18 -8.35 31.73 -30.51
C THR A 18 -9.36 32.52 -31.32
N ALA A 19 -9.06 33.81 -31.54
CA ALA A 19 -9.56 34.59 -32.66
C ALA A 19 -8.77 35.89 -32.88
N PRO A 20 -8.68 36.40 -34.13
CA PRO A 20 -8.00 37.66 -34.44
C PRO A 20 -8.89 38.91 -34.27
N SER A 21 -10.13 38.77 -33.79
CA SER A 21 -11.04 39.91 -33.58
C SER A 21 -10.89 40.52 -32.20
N LYS A 22 -11.15 41.84 -32.09
CA LYS A 22 -11.06 42.62 -30.83
C LYS A 22 -12.04 42.16 -29.74
N GLU A 23 -12.98 41.29 -30.07
CA GLU A 23 -13.97 40.74 -29.14
C GLU A 23 -13.56 39.35 -28.70
N GLN A 24 -13.37 39.19 -27.39
CA GLN A 24 -13.09 37.91 -26.76
C GLN A 24 -14.32 37.00 -26.91
N TYR A 25 -14.11 35.77 -27.40
CA TYR A 25 -15.16 34.78 -27.44
C TYR A 25 -14.69 33.39 -27.02
N LEU A 26 -15.59 32.67 -26.35
CA LEU A 26 -15.45 31.24 -26.12
C LEU A 26 -15.80 30.51 -27.42
N PRO A 27 -14.98 29.57 -27.90
CA PRO A 27 -15.40 28.66 -28.96
C PRO A 27 -16.76 28.03 -28.64
N ALA A 28 -17.61 27.83 -29.66
CA ALA A 28 -18.98 27.35 -29.47
C ALA A 28 -19.08 26.07 -28.61
N TYR A 29 -18.16 25.12 -28.82
CA TYR A 29 -18.09 23.89 -28.04
C TYR A 29 -17.77 24.14 -26.55
N PHE A 30 -16.96 25.16 -26.24
CA PHE A 30 -16.61 25.51 -24.86
C PHE A 30 -17.79 26.18 -24.16
N LYS A 31 -18.52 27.04 -24.88
CA LYS A 31 -19.75 27.65 -24.39
C LYS A 31 -20.81 26.58 -24.08
N GLU A 32 -20.96 25.59 -24.95
CA GLU A 32 -21.89 24.47 -24.76
C GLU A 32 -21.56 23.67 -23.49
N ILE A 33 -20.28 23.35 -23.26
CA ILE A 33 -19.82 22.69 -22.01
C ILE A 33 -20.10 23.55 -20.78
N CYS A 34 -19.89 24.87 -20.85
CA CYS A 34 -20.21 25.78 -19.75
C CYS A 34 -21.72 25.86 -19.48
N ASP A 35 -22.54 25.91 -20.53
CA ASP A 35 -24.00 25.91 -20.41
C ASP A 35 -24.50 24.58 -19.81
N GLU A 36 -23.95 23.43 -20.24
CA GLU A 36 -24.23 22.11 -19.64
C GLU A 36 -23.82 22.05 -18.16
N TYR A 37 -22.64 22.55 -17.81
CA TYR A 37 -22.16 22.61 -16.42
C TYR A 37 -23.07 23.48 -15.54
N LEU A 38 -23.56 24.62 -16.06
CA LEU A 38 -24.46 25.50 -15.33
C LEU A 38 -25.87 24.93 -15.13
N LEU A 39 -26.27 23.99 -15.99
CA LEU A 39 -27.50 23.22 -15.86
C LEU A 39 -27.35 22.02 -14.92
N SER A 40 -26.14 21.66 -14.51
CA SER A 40 -25.90 20.58 -13.55
C SER A 40 -26.36 20.98 -12.14
N GLU A 41 -26.77 19.98 -11.34
CA GLU A 41 -27.16 20.16 -9.93
C GLU A 41 -26.03 20.77 -9.09
N ASP A 42 -24.77 20.64 -9.52
CA ASP A 42 -23.55 21.05 -8.80
C ASP A 42 -22.83 22.27 -9.43
N LYS A 43 -23.54 23.17 -10.12
CA LYS A 43 -23.00 24.34 -10.87
C LYS A 43 -22.05 25.30 -10.12
N HIS A 44 -21.93 25.21 -8.80
CA HIS A 44 -21.02 26.04 -7.98
C HIS A 44 -19.70 25.34 -7.63
N ARG A 45 -19.50 24.11 -8.09
CA ARG A 45 -18.36 23.28 -7.73
C ARG A 45 -17.47 23.07 -8.94
N VAL A 46 -16.50 23.98 -9.12
CA VAL A 46 -15.48 23.85 -10.17
C VAL A 46 -14.57 22.69 -9.77
N TYR A 47 -14.87 21.50 -10.28
CA TYR A 47 -13.94 20.39 -10.18
C TYR A 47 -12.86 20.61 -11.23
N PRO A 48 -11.58 20.80 -10.86
CA PRO A 48 -10.51 20.57 -11.81
C PRO A 48 -10.69 19.14 -12.30
N VAL A 49 -11.17 18.99 -13.54
CA VAL A 49 -11.30 17.67 -14.13
C VAL A 49 -9.91 17.29 -14.60
N GLU A 50 -9.09 16.81 -13.67
CA GLU A 50 -7.94 15.97 -14.01
C GLU A 50 -8.50 14.68 -14.60
N CYS A 51 -8.91 14.75 -15.87
CA CYS A 51 -9.28 13.58 -16.65
C CYS A 51 -8.01 12.78 -16.91
N LEU A 52 -7.48 12.05 -15.94
CA LEU A 52 -6.34 11.17 -16.16
C LEU A 52 -6.80 9.90 -16.91
N GLY A 53 -6.25 9.73 -18.11
CA GLY A 53 -6.43 8.57 -18.98
C GLY A 53 -7.36 8.78 -20.18
N LEU A 54 -8.04 7.72 -20.60
CA LEU A 54 -8.92 7.70 -21.76
C LEU A 54 -10.16 8.58 -21.52
N GLN A 55 -10.28 9.62 -22.34
CA GLN A 55 -11.44 10.50 -22.38
C GLN A 55 -12.67 9.74 -22.91
N ARG A 56 -13.76 9.77 -22.13
CA ARG A 56 -15.02 9.13 -22.51
C ARG A 56 -15.51 9.71 -23.84
N ASN A 57 -16.01 8.84 -24.71
CA ASN A 57 -16.61 9.19 -26.00
C ASN A 57 -15.68 9.96 -26.97
N SER A 58 -14.38 10.05 -26.69
CA SER A 58 -13.44 10.71 -27.59
C SER A 58 -13.29 9.92 -28.91
N ARG A 59 -13.36 10.64 -30.03
CA ARG A 59 -13.15 10.11 -31.39
C ARG A 59 -12.23 11.08 -32.16
N PRO A 60 -10.96 10.72 -32.43
CA PRO A 60 -10.30 9.47 -32.05
C PRO A 60 -10.15 9.31 -30.53
N ALA A 61 -9.92 8.08 -30.07
CA ALA A 61 -9.66 7.79 -28.66
C ALA A 61 -8.49 8.62 -28.16
N THR A 62 -8.73 9.47 -27.16
CA THR A 62 -7.77 10.46 -26.66
C THR A 62 -7.42 10.15 -25.21
N TRP A 63 -6.13 9.98 -24.95
CA TRP A 63 -5.56 9.70 -23.64
C TRP A 63 -4.90 10.95 -23.08
N VAL A 64 -5.21 11.30 -21.84
CA VAL A 64 -4.56 12.39 -21.11
C VAL A 64 -3.61 11.76 -20.10
N ILE A 65 -2.32 12.01 -20.28
CA ILE A 65 -1.22 11.48 -19.48
C ILE A 65 -0.61 12.65 -18.71
N GLY A 66 -0.47 12.52 -17.39
CA GLY A 66 -0.16 13.66 -16.52
C GLY A 66 -1.17 14.81 -16.69
N SER A 67 -0.74 16.04 -16.44
CA SER A 67 -1.60 17.23 -16.49
C SER A 67 -1.78 17.85 -17.89
N ASP A 68 -0.92 17.54 -18.86
CA ASP A 68 -0.83 18.29 -20.13
C ASP A 68 -0.44 17.45 -21.37
N PHE A 69 -0.29 16.13 -21.25
CA PHE A 69 0.16 15.27 -22.34
C PHE A 69 -0.97 14.43 -22.96
N HIS A 70 -1.61 14.95 -24.02
CA HIS A 70 -2.74 14.32 -24.72
C HIS A 70 -2.34 13.48 -25.94
N VAL A 71 -2.48 12.17 -25.90
CA VAL A 71 -2.14 11.25 -27.00
C VAL A 71 -3.40 10.75 -27.69
N GLN A 72 -3.48 10.89 -29.01
CA GLN A 72 -4.59 10.35 -29.81
C GLN A 72 -4.22 8.99 -30.39
N LEU A 73 -5.15 8.02 -30.35
CA LEU A 73 -5.01 6.73 -31.02
C LEU A 73 -5.79 6.73 -32.33
N LEU A 74 -5.08 6.64 -33.45
CA LEU A 74 -5.64 6.56 -34.80
C LEU A 74 -5.20 5.23 -35.42
N ASP A 75 -6.17 4.37 -35.73
CA ASP A 75 -5.96 3.01 -36.26
C ASP A 75 -5.03 2.16 -35.38
N GLY A 76 -5.19 2.31 -34.05
CA GLY A 76 -4.37 1.60 -33.06
C GLY A 76 -2.93 2.10 -32.94
N LYS A 77 -2.57 3.18 -33.64
CA LYS A 77 -1.27 3.86 -33.54
C LYS A 77 -1.39 5.16 -32.78
N ALA A 78 -0.42 5.44 -31.93
CA ALA A 78 -0.41 6.66 -31.13
C ALA A 78 0.15 7.84 -31.96
N LYS A 79 -0.62 8.92 -32.08
CA LYS A 79 -0.22 10.16 -32.75
C LYS A 79 0.01 11.28 -31.73
N ARG A 80 1.29 11.65 -31.58
CA ARG A 80 1.85 12.85 -30.93
C ARG A 80 3.37 12.86 -31.20
N ASP A 81 4.10 13.85 -30.69
CA ASP A 81 5.57 13.80 -30.52
C ASP A 81 5.96 12.72 -29.47
N LEU A 82 5.81 11.45 -29.87
CA LEU A 82 6.21 10.27 -29.13
C LEU A 82 7.60 9.85 -29.58
N ASP A 83 8.37 9.24 -28.69
CA ASP A 83 9.77 8.91 -28.94
C ASP A 83 9.97 7.49 -29.52
N GLY A 84 8.88 6.77 -29.80
CA GLY A 84 8.93 5.39 -30.27
C GLY A 84 9.50 4.39 -29.26
N GLY A 85 9.54 4.75 -27.97
CA GLY A 85 10.09 3.90 -26.91
C GLY A 85 11.60 4.09 -26.65
N LYS A 86 12.24 5.11 -27.23
CA LYS A 86 13.68 5.37 -27.01
C LYS A 86 14.03 5.58 -25.53
N SER A 87 13.29 6.43 -24.81
CA SER A 87 13.50 6.64 -23.37
C SER A 87 13.18 5.39 -22.56
N LEU A 88 12.25 4.54 -23.01
CA LEU A 88 12.00 3.24 -22.38
C LEU A 88 13.15 2.25 -22.59
N ILE A 89 13.82 2.23 -23.75
CA ILE A 89 15.02 1.42 -23.98
C ILE A 89 16.14 1.86 -23.04
N GLU A 90 16.43 3.16 -22.99
CA GLU A 90 17.45 3.73 -22.09
C GLU A 90 17.15 3.40 -20.62
N LEU A 91 15.89 3.48 -20.23
CA LEU A 91 15.43 3.08 -18.90
C LEU A 91 15.66 1.59 -18.63
N ILE A 92 15.34 0.70 -19.59
CA ILE A 92 15.53 -0.75 -19.43
C ILE A 92 17.01 -1.08 -19.27
N GLU A 93 17.89 -0.46 -20.05
CA GLU A 93 19.34 -0.63 -19.93
C GLU A 93 19.86 -0.12 -18.58
N LEU A 94 19.36 1.02 -18.11
CA LEU A 94 19.67 1.53 -16.78
C LEU A 94 19.21 0.54 -15.69
N MET A 95 17.98 0.03 -15.78
CA MET A 95 17.47 -0.92 -14.80
C MET A 95 18.22 -2.26 -14.82
N GLU A 96 18.69 -2.73 -15.97
CA GLU A 96 19.54 -3.92 -16.07
C GLU A 96 20.80 -3.76 -15.22
N HIS A 97 21.42 -2.58 -15.28
CA HIS A 97 22.61 -2.28 -14.51
C HIS A 97 22.34 -2.14 -13.00
N TYR A 98 21.29 -1.43 -12.62
CA TYR A 98 21.07 -1.02 -11.22
C TYR A 98 20.14 -1.94 -10.41
N MET A 99 19.17 -2.60 -11.04
CA MET A 99 18.21 -3.46 -10.32
C MET A 99 18.73 -4.88 -10.09
N LYS A 100 19.84 -5.28 -10.74
CA LYS A 100 20.55 -6.56 -10.54
C LYS A 100 19.59 -7.76 -10.55
N ASP A 101 19.57 -8.54 -9.48
CA ASP A 101 18.70 -9.71 -9.28
C ASP A 101 17.20 -9.40 -9.44
N ASN A 102 16.79 -8.14 -9.26
CA ASN A 102 15.41 -7.70 -9.40
C ASN A 102 15.11 -7.10 -10.78
N PHE A 103 16.05 -7.11 -11.73
CA PHE A 103 15.84 -6.57 -13.07
C PHE A 103 14.66 -7.24 -13.81
N LEU A 104 14.63 -8.57 -13.87
CA LEU A 104 13.55 -9.31 -14.55
C LEU A 104 12.19 -9.11 -13.85
N ALA A 105 12.20 -9.01 -12.52
CA ALA A 105 11.01 -8.64 -11.76
C ALA A 105 10.52 -7.24 -12.14
N THR A 106 11.44 -6.29 -12.33
CA THR A 106 11.14 -4.92 -12.76
C THR A 106 10.55 -4.87 -14.17
N LEU A 107 11.02 -5.71 -15.10
CA LEU A 107 10.39 -5.87 -16.42
C LEU A 107 8.93 -6.35 -16.30
N LEU A 108 8.63 -7.28 -15.38
CA LEU A 108 7.25 -7.68 -15.12
C LEU A 108 6.40 -6.52 -14.56
N VAL A 109 6.97 -5.62 -13.75
CA VAL A 109 6.26 -4.43 -13.27
C VAL A 109 5.86 -3.54 -14.45
N LEU A 110 6.76 -3.32 -15.41
CA LEU A 110 6.44 -2.60 -16.64
C LEU A 110 5.35 -3.33 -17.46
N GLY A 111 5.43 -4.65 -17.61
CA GLY A 111 4.35 -5.41 -18.25
C GLY A 111 3.02 -5.29 -17.52
N GLY A 112 3.04 -5.24 -16.19
CA GLY A 112 1.88 -5.00 -15.34
C GLY A 112 1.27 -3.61 -15.54
N LEU A 113 2.10 -2.58 -15.79
CA LEU A 113 1.63 -1.26 -16.21
C LEU A 113 0.81 -1.35 -17.51
N GLY A 114 1.27 -2.15 -18.49
CA GLY A 114 0.52 -2.39 -19.73
C GLY A 114 -0.86 -3.00 -19.51
N ILE A 115 -0.98 -3.93 -18.55
CA ILE A 115 -2.29 -4.47 -18.15
C ILE A 115 -3.15 -3.37 -17.53
N GLY A 116 -2.58 -2.53 -16.65
CA GLY A 116 -3.32 -1.45 -16.00
C GLY A 116 -3.82 -0.38 -16.97
N VAL A 117 -2.99 0.02 -17.93
CA VAL A 117 -3.38 0.95 -19.01
C VAL A 117 -4.56 0.40 -19.82
N HIS A 118 -4.55 -0.91 -20.11
CA HIS A 118 -5.61 -1.57 -20.87
C HIS A 118 -6.67 -2.24 -20.02
N TYR A 119 -6.76 -1.89 -18.73
CA TYR A 119 -7.68 -2.55 -17.80
C TYR A 119 -9.10 -2.52 -18.33
N GLU A 120 -9.63 -1.33 -18.68
CA GLU A 120 -11.02 -1.20 -19.16
C GLU A 120 -11.29 -2.04 -20.42
N GLN A 121 -10.34 -2.13 -21.35
CA GLN A 121 -10.45 -2.93 -22.58
C GLN A 121 -10.43 -4.43 -22.27
N LEU A 122 -9.45 -4.88 -21.48
CA LEU A 122 -9.31 -6.28 -21.06
C LEU A 122 -10.54 -6.73 -20.28
N ASN A 123 -11.06 -5.85 -19.45
CA ASN A 123 -12.21 -6.12 -18.59
C ASN A 123 -13.50 -6.34 -19.37
N LYS A 124 -13.68 -5.64 -20.50
CA LYS A 124 -14.82 -5.85 -21.41
C LYS A 124 -14.72 -7.14 -22.21
N LYS A 125 -13.52 -7.70 -22.36
CA LYS A 125 -13.25 -8.88 -23.20
C LYS A 125 -13.07 -10.18 -22.42
N SER A 126 -12.65 -10.06 -21.16
CA SER A 126 -12.32 -11.20 -20.32
C SER A 126 -13.46 -11.49 -19.35
N ASP A 127 -14.19 -12.57 -19.59
CA ASP A 127 -15.12 -13.13 -18.58
C ASP A 127 -14.39 -13.58 -17.32
N ARG A 128 -13.07 -13.76 -17.39
CA ARG A 128 -12.23 -14.26 -16.32
C ARG A 128 -11.68 -13.17 -15.40
N GLY A 129 -12.00 -11.90 -15.64
CA GLY A 129 -11.45 -10.78 -14.88
C GLY A 129 -10.06 -10.35 -15.34
N VAL A 130 -9.55 -9.29 -14.71
CA VAL A 130 -8.22 -8.71 -14.97
C VAL A 130 -7.44 -8.68 -13.64
N PRO A 131 -6.19 -9.19 -13.58
CA PRO A 131 -5.45 -9.25 -12.33
C PRO A 131 -5.08 -7.86 -11.79
N LEU A 132 -5.02 -7.76 -10.46
CA LEU A 132 -4.21 -6.72 -9.84
C LEU A 132 -2.73 -7.06 -9.99
N ILE A 133 -1.88 -6.05 -10.04
CA ILE A 133 -0.42 -6.22 -10.11
C ILE A 133 0.17 -5.90 -8.75
N MET A 134 0.91 -6.84 -8.18
CA MET A 134 1.53 -6.66 -6.86
C MET A 134 3.01 -6.96 -6.90
N VAL A 135 3.80 -5.97 -6.52
CA VAL A 135 5.23 -6.06 -6.28
C VAL A 135 5.46 -6.47 -4.84
N TYR A 136 5.98 -7.68 -4.62
CA TYR A 136 6.01 -8.34 -3.32
C TYR A 136 7.43 -8.75 -2.92
N GLY A 137 7.89 -8.34 -1.75
CA GLY A 137 9.26 -8.62 -1.31
C GLY A 137 9.62 -7.89 -0.03
N GLN A 138 10.75 -8.23 0.60
CA GLN A 138 11.21 -7.60 1.84
C GLN A 138 11.44 -6.09 1.68
N PRO A 139 11.49 -5.31 2.78
CA PRO A 139 11.95 -3.92 2.72
C PRO A 139 13.29 -3.79 1.98
N VAL A 140 13.57 -2.61 1.43
CA VAL A 140 14.86 -2.31 0.75
C VAL A 140 15.11 -3.16 -0.52
N SER A 141 14.10 -3.85 -1.04
CA SER A 141 14.23 -4.64 -2.28
C SER A 141 14.06 -3.83 -3.58
N GLY A 142 13.79 -2.52 -3.53
CA GLY A 142 13.56 -1.69 -4.74
C GLY A 142 12.14 -1.73 -5.32
N LYS A 143 11.13 -2.24 -4.59
CA LYS A 143 9.73 -2.34 -5.07
C LYS A 143 9.13 -0.99 -5.44
N SER A 144 9.25 -0.02 -4.52
CA SER A 144 8.73 1.33 -4.67
C SER A 144 9.44 2.05 -5.81
N THR A 145 10.76 1.85 -5.96
CA THR A 145 11.54 2.38 -7.10
C THR A 145 11.05 1.81 -8.43
N ALA A 146 10.93 0.49 -8.56
CA ALA A 146 10.42 -0.16 -9.78
C ALA A 146 9.01 0.33 -10.15
N THR A 147 8.14 0.48 -9.15
CA THR A 147 6.76 0.96 -9.36
C THR A 147 6.72 2.43 -9.72
N SER A 148 7.51 3.28 -9.05
CA SER A 148 7.64 4.70 -9.35
C SER A 148 8.15 4.93 -10.78
N ILE A 149 9.13 4.14 -11.22
CA ILE A 149 9.63 4.14 -12.60
C ILE A 149 8.50 3.81 -13.57
N ALA A 150 7.75 2.73 -13.34
CA ALA A 150 6.63 2.34 -14.18
C ALA A 150 5.57 3.46 -14.25
N MET A 151 5.19 4.04 -13.11
CA MET A 151 4.19 5.11 -13.03
C MET A 151 4.65 6.41 -13.69
N SER A 152 5.96 6.68 -13.71
CA SER A 152 6.54 7.86 -14.38
C SER A 152 6.33 7.84 -15.90
N ILE A 153 6.13 6.67 -16.52
CA ILE A 153 5.73 6.54 -17.93
C ILE A 153 4.33 7.16 -18.16
N LEU A 154 3.48 7.14 -17.14
CA LEU A 154 2.15 7.77 -17.19
C LEU A 154 2.16 9.22 -16.70
N GLY A 155 3.35 9.79 -16.46
CA GLY A 155 3.50 11.12 -15.85
C GLY A 155 3.01 11.18 -14.40
N HIS A 156 2.74 10.03 -13.76
CA HIS A 156 2.20 9.97 -12.41
C HIS A 156 3.33 9.65 -11.41
N LYS A 157 3.54 10.55 -10.44
CA LYS A 157 4.64 10.44 -9.47
C LYS A 157 4.18 10.20 -8.04
N THR A 158 2.89 10.35 -7.76
CA THR A 158 2.35 10.29 -6.40
C THR A 158 1.91 8.89 -6.03
N SER A 159 2.51 8.36 -4.96
CA SER A 159 2.09 7.14 -4.29
C SER A 159 0.98 7.41 -3.28
N ILE A 160 0.06 6.47 -3.12
CA ILE A 160 -0.90 6.44 -2.02
C ILE A 160 -0.38 5.49 -0.95
N GLY A 161 -0.02 6.00 0.24
CA GLY A 161 0.47 5.15 1.34
C GLY A 161 -0.65 4.54 2.20
N LYS A 162 -1.75 5.27 2.42
CA LYS A 162 -2.92 4.77 3.17
C LYS A 162 -4.14 4.81 2.27
N LEU A 163 -4.77 3.66 2.09
CA LEU A 163 -5.93 3.50 1.24
C LEU A 163 -7.05 2.83 2.03
N THR A 164 -8.22 3.48 2.07
CA THR A 164 -9.45 2.87 2.61
C THR A 164 -10.21 2.17 1.49
N SER A 165 -11.10 1.22 1.81
CA SER A 165 -11.97 0.57 0.81
C SER A 165 -12.74 1.57 -0.04
N ALA A 166 -13.34 2.60 0.58
CA ALA A 166 -14.07 3.64 -0.13
C ALA A 166 -13.15 4.45 -1.06
N GLY A 167 -11.93 4.79 -0.61
CA GLY A 167 -10.94 5.45 -1.45
C GLY A 167 -10.51 4.58 -2.64
N ALA A 168 -10.28 3.29 -2.42
CA ALA A 168 -9.91 2.34 -3.47
C ALA A 168 -11.02 2.22 -4.54
N LEU A 169 -12.28 2.10 -4.10
CA LEU A 169 -13.44 2.07 -4.98
C LEU A 169 -13.64 3.40 -5.75
N LYS A 170 -13.39 4.53 -5.10
CA LYS A 170 -13.44 5.85 -5.76
C LYS A 170 -12.39 5.96 -6.86
N LEU A 171 -11.15 5.59 -6.58
CA LEU A 171 -10.05 5.65 -7.56
C LEU A 171 -10.28 4.70 -8.73
N THR A 172 -10.63 3.44 -8.46
CA THR A 172 -10.88 2.44 -9.50
C THR A 172 -12.01 2.83 -10.45
N LYS A 173 -13.00 3.61 -9.99
CA LYS A 173 -14.12 4.09 -10.83
C LYS A 173 -13.87 5.45 -11.48
N GLY A 174 -13.05 6.30 -10.85
CA GLY A 174 -12.84 7.69 -11.23
C GLY A 174 -11.93 7.89 -12.44
N GLN A 175 -10.97 6.99 -12.66
CA GLN A 175 -9.95 7.13 -13.71
C GLN A 175 -9.77 5.83 -14.49
N THR A 176 -9.07 5.90 -15.62
CA THR A 176 -8.77 4.73 -16.47
C THR A 176 -7.31 4.30 -16.42
N LEU A 177 -6.41 5.21 -16.03
CA LEU A 177 -5.02 4.87 -15.79
C LEU A 177 -4.85 4.20 -14.41
N PRO A 178 -3.87 3.31 -14.24
CA PRO A 178 -3.60 2.72 -12.95
C PRO A 178 -3.15 3.76 -11.93
N PHE A 179 -3.40 3.47 -10.65
CA PHE A 179 -2.83 4.22 -9.53
C PHE A 179 -1.83 3.37 -8.76
N TRP A 180 -0.96 4.03 -8.00
CA TRP A 180 0.05 3.38 -7.18
C TRP A 180 -0.37 3.37 -5.72
N TRP A 181 -0.56 2.16 -5.18
CA TRP A 181 -0.73 1.93 -3.74
C TRP A 181 0.58 1.39 -3.18
N ASP A 182 1.32 2.25 -2.47
CA ASP A 182 2.62 1.90 -1.90
C ASP A 182 2.50 1.37 -0.47
N ASP A 183 3.30 0.36 -0.16
CA ASP A 183 3.37 -0.34 1.13
C ASP A 183 1.99 -0.73 1.69
N ALA A 184 1.22 -1.43 0.87
CA ALA A 184 -0.10 -1.93 1.24
C ALA A 184 0.00 -2.81 2.49
N SER A 185 -0.54 -2.29 3.60
CA SER A 185 -0.50 -2.92 4.91
C SER A 185 -1.87 -3.40 5.41
N ASP A 186 -2.96 -2.88 4.83
CA ASP A 186 -4.32 -3.31 5.17
C ASP A 186 -4.79 -4.44 4.23
N PHE A 187 -4.72 -5.67 4.74
CA PHE A 187 -5.15 -6.84 3.98
C PHE A 187 -6.66 -6.84 3.68
N SER A 188 -7.49 -6.20 4.51
CA SER A 188 -8.93 -6.18 4.29
C SER A 188 -9.30 -5.33 3.07
N VAL A 189 -8.65 -4.17 2.93
CA VAL A 189 -8.78 -3.31 1.74
C VAL A 189 -8.22 -4.02 0.51
N LEU A 190 -7.11 -4.74 0.65
CA LEU A 190 -6.53 -5.53 -0.43
C LEU A 190 -7.48 -6.64 -0.91
N GLU A 191 -8.08 -7.39 0.00
CA GLU A 191 -9.06 -8.43 -0.34
C GLU A 191 -10.25 -7.82 -1.09
N GLU A 192 -10.82 -6.74 -0.56
CA GLU A 192 -11.98 -6.09 -1.18
C GLU A 192 -11.63 -5.58 -2.59
N LEU A 193 -10.48 -4.91 -2.74
CA LEU A 193 -10.01 -4.43 -4.03
C LEU A 193 -9.75 -5.57 -5.03
N ALA A 194 -9.08 -6.64 -4.59
CA ALA A 194 -8.78 -7.80 -5.44
C ALA A 194 -10.05 -8.51 -5.89
N VAL A 195 -11.01 -8.73 -4.99
CA VAL A 195 -12.26 -9.42 -5.32
C VAL A 195 -13.16 -8.54 -6.20
N SER A 196 -13.32 -7.26 -5.85
CA SER A 196 -14.25 -6.36 -6.57
C SER A 196 -13.77 -6.01 -7.97
N SER A 197 -12.49 -5.66 -8.14
CA SER A 197 -11.92 -5.36 -9.45
C SER A 197 -11.89 -6.61 -10.33
N TYR A 198 -11.44 -7.76 -9.82
CA TYR A 198 -11.31 -8.96 -10.64
C TYR A 198 -12.66 -9.53 -11.12
N ASN A 199 -13.65 -9.64 -10.22
CA ASN A 199 -14.91 -10.28 -10.56
C ASN A 199 -15.84 -9.36 -11.37
N ASN A 200 -15.51 -8.08 -11.52
CA ASN A 200 -16.42 -7.07 -12.05
C ASN A 200 -17.80 -7.08 -11.40
N SER A 201 -17.86 -7.55 -10.14
CA SER A 201 -19.12 -7.62 -9.44
C SER A 201 -19.58 -6.18 -9.22
N ILE A 202 -20.45 -5.72 -10.10
CA ILE A 202 -21.39 -4.66 -9.82
C ILE A 202 -22.11 -5.20 -8.58
N LYS A 203 -21.73 -4.76 -7.38
CA LYS A 203 -22.53 -4.98 -6.19
C LYS A 203 -23.85 -4.27 -6.45
N GLN A 204 -24.77 -4.92 -7.17
CA GLN A 204 -26.15 -4.47 -7.30
C GLN A 204 -26.77 -4.78 -5.95
N THR A 205 -26.80 -3.77 -5.07
CA THR A 205 -27.82 -3.77 -4.04
C THR A 205 -29.14 -3.50 -4.75
N ALA A 206 -30.24 -4.13 -4.32
CA ALA A 206 -31.55 -4.08 -4.98
C ALA A 206 -32.13 -2.65 -5.21
N TYR A 207 -31.46 -1.62 -4.69
CA TYR A 207 -31.92 -0.22 -4.69
C TYR A 207 -30.88 0.79 -5.22
N SER A 208 -29.70 0.38 -5.70
CA SER A 208 -28.71 1.33 -6.20
C SER A 208 -28.73 1.47 -7.73
N LYS A 209 -28.57 2.72 -8.20
CA LYS A 209 -28.25 3.05 -9.60
C LYS A 209 -27.16 2.08 -10.10
N PRO A 210 -27.21 1.64 -11.38
CA PRO A 210 -26.27 0.65 -11.91
C PRO A 210 -24.85 1.06 -11.56
N ALA A 211 -24.23 0.32 -10.64
CA ALA A 211 -22.95 0.73 -10.11
C ALA A 211 -21.93 0.72 -11.25
N THR A 212 -21.23 1.84 -11.45
CA THR A 212 -20.17 1.91 -12.45
C THR A 212 -19.11 0.86 -12.14
N SER A 213 -18.79 0.03 -13.13
CA SER A 213 -17.73 -0.97 -13.02
C SER A 213 -16.39 -0.29 -12.79
N SER A 214 -15.46 -0.99 -12.13
CA SER A 214 -14.06 -0.54 -12.06
C SER A 214 -13.54 -0.29 -13.47
N ARG A 215 -12.84 0.83 -13.65
CA ARG A 215 -12.26 1.29 -14.92
C ARG A 215 -10.75 1.17 -14.95
N THR A 216 -10.13 0.93 -13.79
CA THR A 216 -8.69 0.75 -13.64
C THR A 216 -8.36 -0.22 -12.51
N ASN A 217 -7.10 -0.63 -12.43
CA ASN A 217 -6.52 -1.38 -11.31
C ASN A 217 -5.41 -0.58 -10.60
N ALA A 218 -4.87 -1.16 -9.53
CA ALA A 218 -3.73 -0.63 -8.80
C ALA A 218 -2.44 -1.38 -9.19
N LEU A 219 -1.33 -0.65 -9.26
CA LEU A 219 0.00 -1.22 -9.02
C LEU A 219 0.28 -1.12 -7.52
N ILE A 220 0.47 -2.27 -6.89
CA ILE A 220 0.57 -2.39 -5.44
C ILE A 220 1.99 -2.78 -5.07
N THR A 221 2.59 -2.15 -4.07
CA THR A 221 3.79 -2.70 -3.41
C THR A 221 3.39 -3.24 -2.04
N MET A 222 3.94 -4.37 -1.64
CA MET A 222 3.62 -4.97 -0.33
C MET A 222 4.82 -5.71 0.25
N ASN A 223 5.03 -5.54 1.56
CA ASN A 223 5.97 -6.32 2.33
C ASN A 223 5.32 -7.63 2.84
N PRO A 224 6.06 -8.77 2.90
CA PRO A 224 5.53 -10.03 3.41
C PRO A 224 4.95 -9.96 4.82
N ASN A 225 5.51 -9.08 5.65
CA ASN A 225 5.13 -8.88 7.05
C ASN A 225 3.77 -8.17 7.20
N CYS A 226 3.25 -7.57 6.13
CA CYS A 226 1.93 -6.94 6.11
C CYS A 226 0.79 -7.97 6.18
N ILE A 227 1.02 -9.23 5.81
CA ILE A 227 0.01 -10.28 5.89
C ILE A 227 -0.02 -10.83 7.33
N PRO A 228 -1.09 -10.60 8.10
CA PRO A 228 -1.18 -11.09 9.48
C PRO A 228 -1.06 -12.62 9.53
N LYS A 229 -0.41 -13.15 10.56
CA LYS A 229 -0.23 -14.61 10.75
C LYS A 229 -1.57 -15.36 10.73
N LYS A 230 -2.63 -14.77 11.29
CA LYS A 230 -4.00 -15.33 11.27
C LYS A 230 -4.49 -15.53 9.83
N ILE A 231 -4.30 -14.53 8.97
CA ILE A 231 -4.70 -14.56 7.56
C ILE A 231 -3.81 -15.53 6.77
N ARG A 232 -2.50 -15.55 7.04
CA ARG A 232 -1.57 -16.50 6.41
C ARG A 232 -1.95 -17.97 6.67
N GLY A 233 -2.55 -18.26 7.83
CA GLY A 233 -3.10 -19.58 8.16
C GLY A 233 -4.44 -19.90 7.50
N ASP A 234 -5.15 -18.90 6.96
CA ASP A 234 -6.40 -19.08 6.23
C ASP A 234 -6.13 -19.34 4.74
N LYS A 235 -5.92 -20.62 4.41
CA LYS A 235 -5.63 -21.06 3.04
C LYS A 235 -6.72 -20.65 2.04
N GLN A 236 -7.99 -20.65 2.43
CA GLN A 236 -9.11 -20.28 1.57
C GLN A 236 -9.05 -18.78 1.24
N MET A 237 -8.83 -17.93 2.25
CA MET A 237 -8.68 -16.50 2.07
C MET A 237 -7.45 -16.15 1.23
N MET A 238 -6.31 -16.79 1.49
CA MET A 238 -5.08 -16.60 0.72
C MET A 238 -5.26 -16.98 -0.76
N ILE A 239 -5.84 -18.15 -1.04
CA ILE A 239 -6.15 -18.56 -2.43
C ILE A 239 -7.16 -17.60 -3.06
N ARG A 240 -8.21 -17.20 -2.33
CA ARG A 240 -9.23 -16.27 -2.82
C ARG A 240 -8.62 -14.94 -3.27
N VAL A 241 -7.73 -14.37 -2.46
CA VAL A 241 -7.10 -13.08 -2.77
C VAL A 241 -6.02 -13.24 -3.84
N PHE A 242 -5.04 -14.11 -3.62
CA PHE A 242 -3.86 -14.19 -4.49
C PHE A 242 -4.12 -14.83 -5.85
N SER A 243 -5.15 -15.66 -6.01
CA SER A 243 -5.57 -16.13 -7.36
C SER A 243 -6.08 -15.01 -8.27
N ARG A 244 -6.30 -13.79 -7.74
CA ARG A 244 -6.74 -12.59 -8.47
C ARG A 244 -5.63 -11.54 -8.64
N ILE A 245 -4.44 -11.85 -8.14
CA ILE A 245 -3.29 -10.95 -8.12
C ILE A 245 -2.14 -11.63 -8.86
N ALA A 246 -1.53 -10.93 -9.81
CA ALA A 246 -0.24 -11.34 -10.36
C ALA A 246 0.87 -10.82 -9.43
N VAL A 247 1.42 -11.71 -8.62
CA VAL A 247 2.47 -11.38 -7.64
C VAL A 247 3.83 -11.44 -8.31
N ILE A 248 4.58 -10.35 -8.22
CA ILE A 248 5.92 -10.19 -8.76
C ILE A 248 6.90 -10.20 -7.58
N PRO A 249 7.69 -11.28 -7.39
CA PRO A 249 8.65 -11.38 -6.30
C PRO A 249 9.84 -10.44 -6.52
N PHE A 250 10.20 -9.72 -5.47
CA PHE A 250 11.43 -8.94 -5.35
C PHE A 250 12.28 -9.50 -4.20
N LYS A 251 13.56 -9.74 -4.47
CA LYS A 251 14.56 -10.17 -3.50
C LYS A 251 15.15 -8.98 -2.76
N GLU A 252 15.51 -9.18 -1.50
CA GLU A 252 16.27 -8.19 -0.75
C GLU A 252 17.62 -7.91 -1.46
N ILE A 253 18.00 -6.63 -1.50
CA ILE A 253 19.29 -6.23 -2.06
C ILE A 253 20.31 -6.35 -0.94
N ASN A 254 21.03 -7.47 -0.91
CA ASN A 254 21.99 -7.81 0.16
C ASN A 254 23.35 -7.11 0.02
N GLU A 255 23.59 -6.44 -1.10
CA GLU A 255 24.83 -5.69 -1.31
C GLU A 255 24.79 -4.38 -0.53
N GLU A 256 25.94 -3.96 0.02
CA GLU A 256 26.08 -2.65 0.65
C GLU A 256 25.64 -1.58 -0.36
N GLN A 257 24.49 -0.96 -0.09
CA GLN A 257 23.98 0.12 -0.91
C GLN A 257 24.91 1.31 -0.74
N ASN A 258 25.73 1.57 -1.76
CA ASN A 258 26.54 2.77 -1.80
C ASN A 258 25.62 3.98 -2.08
N LEU A 259 25.61 4.95 -1.16
CA LEU A 259 24.87 6.20 -1.28
C LEU A 259 25.18 6.92 -2.61
N GLU A 260 26.44 6.91 -3.05
CA GLU A 260 26.88 7.50 -4.31
C GLU A 260 26.19 6.84 -5.51
N THR A 261 26.10 5.51 -5.53
CA THR A 261 25.41 4.75 -6.57
C THR A 261 23.91 5.06 -6.58
N CYS A 262 23.29 5.20 -5.41
CA CYS A 262 21.88 5.58 -5.30
C CYS A 262 21.63 7.00 -5.81
N MET A 263 22.48 7.97 -5.42
CA MET A 263 22.37 9.36 -5.89
C MET A 263 22.57 9.46 -7.41
N PHE A 264 23.53 8.72 -7.96
CA PHE A 264 23.75 8.67 -9.41
C PHE A 264 22.57 8.05 -10.15
N LEU A 265 22.00 6.96 -9.63
CA LEU A 265 20.78 6.37 -10.18
C LEU A 265 19.63 7.38 -10.17
N ASP A 266 19.41 8.08 -9.06
CA ASP A 266 18.36 9.09 -8.93
C ASP A 266 18.54 10.24 -9.93
N GLU A 267 19.78 10.71 -10.14
CA GLU A 267 20.08 11.74 -11.13
C GLU A 267 19.80 11.26 -12.57
N LYS A 268 20.22 10.03 -12.90
CA LYS A 268 19.95 9.40 -14.20
C LYS A 268 18.45 9.20 -14.42
N LEU A 269 17.73 8.69 -13.41
CA LEU A 269 16.29 8.53 -13.46
C LEU A 269 15.59 9.87 -13.60
N LYS A 270 16.03 10.92 -12.90
CA LYS A 270 15.46 12.27 -13.05
C LYS A 270 15.61 12.77 -14.49
N THR A 271 16.73 12.49 -15.13
CA THR A 271 16.98 12.87 -16.53
C THR A 271 16.11 12.10 -17.51
N ILE A 272 15.97 10.78 -17.33
CA ILE A 272 15.15 9.94 -18.21
C ILE A 272 13.65 10.23 -18.01
N THR A 273 13.21 10.42 -16.77
CA THR A 273 11.79 10.58 -16.42
C THR A 273 11.15 11.86 -16.98
N THR A 274 11.92 12.89 -17.35
CA THR A 274 11.37 14.07 -18.05
C THR A 274 10.88 13.74 -19.46
N HIS A 275 11.42 12.71 -20.09
CA HIS A 275 11.08 12.28 -21.44
C HIS A 275 10.29 10.97 -21.49
N LEU A 276 10.30 10.21 -20.40
CA LEU A 276 9.70 8.88 -20.31
C LEU A 276 8.20 8.85 -20.64
N ALA A 277 7.45 9.91 -20.35
CA ALA A 277 6.04 10.02 -20.73
C ALA A 277 5.81 9.95 -22.26
N LYS A 278 6.82 10.31 -23.07
CA LYS A 278 6.76 10.17 -24.54
C LYS A 278 6.80 8.71 -25.00
N SER A 279 7.31 7.80 -24.16
CA SER A 279 7.29 6.35 -24.43
C SER A 279 5.94 5.69 -24.12
N VAL A 280 4.95 6.42 -23.59
CA VAL A 280 3.61 5.88 -23.30
C VAL A 280 2.93 5.24 -24.51
N GLY A 281 3.29 5.69 -25.73
CA GLY A 281 2.83 5.10 -26.98
C GLY A 281 3.09 3.59 -27.07
N VAL A 282 4.22 3.10 -26.54
CA VAL A 282 4.54 1.67 -26.52
C VAL A 282 3.44 0.87 -25.82
N PHE A 283 2.93 1.39 -24.70
CA PHE A 283 1.87 0.76 -23.92
C PHE A 283 0.51 0.94 -24.58
N LEU A 284 0.16 2.16 -25.01
CA LEU A 284 -1.15 2.41 -25.64
C LEU A 284 -1.37 1.57 -26.90
N GLU A 285 -0.32 1.34 -27.68
CA GLU A 285 -0.37 0.51 -28.90
C GLU A 285 -0.42 -1.00 -28.63
N LEU A 286 -0.47 -1.44 -27.37
CA LEU A 286 -0.77 -2.84 -27.03
C LEU A 286 -2.26 -3.18 -27.20
N ALA A 287 -3.15 -2.18 -27.30
CA ALA A 287 -4.59 -2.39 -27.50
C ALA A 287 -4.92 -3.42 -28.60
N PRO A 288 -4.46 -3.27 -29.87
CA PRO A 288 -4.74 -4.25 -30.91
C PRO A 288 -4.11 -5.63 -30.63
N GLN A 289 -3.02 -5.70 -29.85
CA GLN A 289 -2.38 -6.98 -29.50
C GLN A 289 -3.23 -7.77 -28.51
N PHE A 290 -3.97 -7.11 -27.62
CA PHE A 290 -4.91 -7.79 -26.72
C PHE A 290 -6.14 -8.34 -27.46
N ASP A 291 -6.53 -7.72 -28.56
CA ASP A 291 -7.68 -8.14 -29.37
C ASP A 291 -7.47 -9.51 -30.03
N VAL A 292 -6.24 -9.78 -30.45
CA VAL A 292 -5.84 -11.03 -31.12
C VAL A 292 -5.06 -11.98 -30.22
N MET A 293 -4.95 -11.68 -28.93
CA MET A 293 -4.09 -12.39 -27.96
C MET A 293 -4.28 -13.91 -27.98
N HIS A 294 -5.51 -14.41 -28.04
CA HIS A 294 -5.80 -15.85 -28.04
C HIS A 294 -5.28 -16.61 -29.27
N ARG A 295 -4.96 -15.90 -30.36
CA ARG A 295 -4.39 -16.47 -31.60
C ARG A 295 -2.90 -16.17 -31.73
N ASP A 296 -2.35 -15.35 -30.86
CA ASP A 296 -0.96 -14.95 -30.91
C ASP A 296 -0.05 -16.11 -30.47
N GLN A 297 0.98 -16.39 -31.27
CA GLN A 297 1.90 -17.50 -31.02
C GLN A 297 2.64 -17.37 -29.68
N MET A 298 2.98 -16.14 -29.27
CA MET A 298 3.61 -15.89 -27.98
C MET A 298 2.67 -16.25 -26.83
N PHE A 299 1.39 -15.86 -26.92
CA PHE A 299 0.41 -16.19 -25.87
C PHE A 299 0.17 -17.70 -25.76
N ILE A 300 0.11 -18.41 -26.89
CA ILE A 300 -0.03 -19.88 -26.93
C ILE A 300 1.17 -20.55 -26.26
N GLN A 301 2.39 -20.11 -26.57
CA GLN A 301 3.63 -20.61 -25.97
C GLN A 301 3.66 -20.34 -24.46
N ILE A 302 3.37 -19.11 -24.04
CA ILE A 302 3.29 -18.72 -22.62
C ILE A 302 2.28 -19.60 -21.90
N SER A 303 1.07 -19.74 -22.43
CA SER A 303 -0.01 -20.52 -21.82
C SER A 303 0.41 -21.98 -21.60
N SER A 304 1.11 -22.58 -22.57
CA SER A 304 1.67 -23.92 -22.44
C SER A 304 2.69 -24.02 -21.29
N GLN A 305 3.59 -23.04 -21.15
CA GLN A 305 4.58 -23.03 -20.06
C GLN A 305 3.94 -22.78 -18.69
N VAL A 306 3.01 -21.82 -18.60
CA VAL A 306 2.31 -21.52 -17.33
C VAL A 306 1.50 -22.73 -16.86
N LYS A 307 0.84 -23.46 -17.77
CA LYS A 307 0.10 -24.68 -17.45
C LYS A 307 0.95 -25.77 -16.80
N LYS A 308 2.23 -25.91 -17.21
CA LYS A 308 3.16 -26.91 -16.64
C LYS A 308 3.48 -26.66 -15.16
N ASN A 309 3.31 -25.42 -14.69
CA ASN A 309 3.68 -25.03 -13.33
C ASN A 309 2.64 -25.40 -12.25
N LYS A 310 1.52 -26.04 -12.62
CA LYS A 310 0.46 -26.51 -11.70
C LYS A 310 -0.16 -25.41 -10.84
N LEU A 311 -0.29 -24.19 -11.38
CA LEU A 311 -1.05 -23.11 -10.74
C LEU A 311 -2.55 -23.35 -10.91
N ASP A 312 -3.41 -22.72 -10.11
CA ASP A 312 -4.85 -22.72 -10.40
C ASP A 312 -5.16 -21.96 -11.69
N VAL A 313 -6.30 -22.24 -12.31
CA VAL A 313 -6.65 -21.70 -13.63
C VAL A 313 -6.69 -20.17 -13.68
N ARG A 314 -7.10 -19.50 -12.59
CA ARG A 314 -7.10 -18.02 -12.54
C ARG A 314 -5.67 -17.50 -12.51
N ALA A 315 -4.83 -18.03 -11.62
CA ALA A 315 -3.42 -17.65 -11.57
C ALA A 315 -2.71 -17.95 -12.91
N GLN A 316 -3.00 -19.07 -13.56
CA GLN A 316 -2.45 -19.38 -14.88
C GLN A 316 -2.77 -18.27 -15.89
N PHE A 317 -4.04 -17.86 -15.96
CA PHE A 317 -4.46 -16.79 -16.87
C PHE A 317 -3.80 -15.46 -16.52
N ASN A 318 -3.77 -15.09 -15.23
CA ASN A 318 -3.21 -13.83 -14.76
C ASN A 318 -1.72 -13.70 -15.13
N TYR A 319 -0.93 -14.75 -14.90
CA TYR A 319 0.49 -14.75 -15.25
C TYR A 319 0.72 -14.87 -16.75
N ALA A 320 -0.14 -15.58 -17.49
CA ALA A 320 -0.06 -15.60 -18.95
C ALA A 320 -0.28 -14.20 -19.53
N LEU A 321 -1.26 -13.45 -19.02
CA LEU A 321 -1.53 -12.07 -19.41
C LEU A 321 -0.36 -11.15 -19.05
N LEU A 322 0.24 -11.30 -17.87
CA LEU A 322 1.40 -10.51 -17.43
C LEU A 322 2.62 -10.75 -18.33
N LEU A 323 2.95 -12.01 -18.59
CA LEU A 323 4.06 -12.37 -19.47
C LEU A 323 3.81 -11.90 -20.91
N TYR A 324 2.57 -12.00 -21.41
CA TYR A 324 2.22 -11.55 -22.75
C TYR A 324 2.36 -10.03 -22.90
N SER A 325 1.81 -9.27 -21.95
CA SER A 325 1.96 -7.80 -21.91
C SER A 325 3.44 -7.41 -21.89
N THR A 326 4.24 -8.06 -21.03
CA THR A 326 5.69 -7.82 -20.96
C THR A 326 6.40 -8.16 -22.26
N GLY A 327 6.10 -9.32 -22.85
CA GLY A 327 6.71 -9.77 -24.10
C GLY A 327 6.38 -8.87 -25.29
N LYS A 328 5.13 -8.40 -25.40
CA LYS A 328 4.71 -7.47 -26.45
C LYS A 328 5.29 -6.07 -26.29
N MET A 329 5.43 -5.59 -25.06
CA MET A 329 6.17 -4.36 -24.78
C MET A 329 7.63 -4.51 -25.24
N LEU A 330 8.32 -5.59 -24.84
CA LEU A 330 9.71 -5.86 -25.26
C LEU A 330 9.85 -6.03 -26.78
N GLU A 331 8.87 -6.64 -27.44
CA GLU A 331 8.83 -6.79 -28.90
C GLU A 331 8.77 -5.44 -29.60
N LYS A 332 7.92 -4.52 -29.11
CA LYS A 332 7.78 -3.16 -29.66
C LYS A 332 9.06 -2.34 -29.56
N VAL A 333 9.86 -2.54 -28.52
CA VAL A 333 11.14 -1.82 -28.33
C VAL A 333 12.36 -2.61 -28.82
N GLY A 334 12.17 -3.76 -29.49
CA GLY A 334 13.27 -4.55 -30.06
C GLY A 334 14.15 -5.28 -29.03
N LEU A 335 13.65 -5.51 -27.82
CA LEU A 335 14.39 -6.14 -26.71
C LEU A 335 13.86 -7.54 -26.32
N LYS A 336 12.86 -8.05 -27.03
CA LYS A 336 12.24 -9.35 -26.76
C LYS A 336 13.25 -10.50 -26.77
N ASP A 337 14.03 -10.64 -27.83
CA ASP A 337 14.93 -11.79 -27.99
C ASP A 337 16.03 -11.80 -26.92
N ARG A 338 16.42 -10.62 -26.44
CA ARG A 338 17.42 -10.44 -25.38
C ARG A 338 16.90 -10.85 -24.01
N PHE A 339 15.70 -10.42 -23.62
CA PHE A 339 15.24 -10.53 -22.23
C PHE A 339 14.10 -11.52 -21.99
N PHE A 340 13.27 -11.78 -22.99
CA PHE A 340 12.07 -12.61 -22.82
C PHE A 340 12.38 -14.09 -22.47
N PRO A 341 13.43 -14.74 -23.01
CA PRO A 341 13.81 -16.08 -22.58
C PRO A 341 14.14 -16.15 -21.08
N GLY A 342 14.96 -15.22 -20.59
CA GLY A 342 15.31 -15.12 -19.16
C GLY A 342 14.09 -14.82 -18.29
N LEU A 343 13.14 -14.01 -18.80
CA LEU A 343 11.88 -13.73 -18.11
C LEU A 343 11.03 -15.00 -17.92
N LEU A 344 10.94 -15.87 -18.93
CA LEU A 344 10.21 -17.15 -18.83
C LEU A 344 10.86 -18.11 -17.84
N GLU A 345 12.19 -18.14 -17.81
CA GLU A 345 12.94 -18.92 -16.83
C GLU A 345 12.72 -18.37 -15.40
N PHE A 346 12.87 -17.07 -15.21
CA PHE A 346 12.59 -16.40 -13.94
C PHE A 346 11.15 -16.66 -13.46
N PHE A 347 10.18 -16.63 -14.38
CA PHE A 347 8.80 -16.98 -14.07
C PHE A 347 8.67 -18.41 -13.52
N CYS A 348 9.22 -19.39 -14.25
CA CYS A 348 9.14 -20.80 -13.85
C CYS A 348 9.85 -21.05 -12.52
N ASN A 349 11.03 -20.47 -12.32
CA ASN A 349 11.90 -20.79 -11.18
C ASN A 349 11.60 -19.96 -9.93
N VAL A 350 11.19 -18.70 -10.08
CA VAL A 350 11.04 -17.75 -8.96
C VAL A 350 9.57 -17.38 -8.74
N VAL A 351 8.89 -16.88 -9.77
CA VAL A 351 7.51 -16.37 -9.63
C VAL A 351 6.54 -17.47 -9.22
N THR A 352 6.59 -18.63 -9.87
CA THR A 352 5.65 -19.72 -9.55
C THR A 352 5.89 -20.29 -8.15
N GLN A 353 7.15 -20.33 -7.70
CA GLN A 353 7.49 -20.76 -6.35
C GLN A 353 7.02 -19.76 -5.31
N GLN A 354 7.19 -18.46 -5.56
CA GLN A 354 6.68 -17.45 -4.66
C GLN A 354 5.15 -17.52 -4.54
N TYR A 355 4.44 -17.68 -5.66
CA TYR A 355 2.99 -17.84 -5.64
C TYR A 355 2.56 -19.06 -4.82
N LYS A 356 3.24 -20.20 -5.01
CA LYS A 356 3.01 -21.42 -4.22
C LYS A 356 3.30 -21.19 -2.75
N ASN A 357 4.39 -20.52 -2.39
CA ASN A 357 4.72 -20.23 -0.99
C ASN A 357 3.66 -19.35 -0.31
N ILE A 358 3.05 -18.43 -1.06
CA ILE A 358 1.98 -17.56 -0.54
C ILE A 358 0.65 -18.33 -0.38
N THR A 359 0.34 -19.27 -1.29
CA THR A 359 -0.99 -19.92 -1.37
C THR A 359 -1.05 -21.33 -0.78
N LEU A 360 0.08 -22.02 -0.73
CA LEU A 360 0.25 -23.40 -0.29
C LEU A 360 1.05 -23.50 1.00
N THR A 361 0.98 -22.52 1.92
CA THR A 361 1.55 -22.67 3.26
C THR A 361 0.92 -23.88 3.94
N ASP A 362 1.54 -25.04 3.74
CA ASP A 362 1.25 -26.24 4.49
C ASP A 362 1.59 -25.89 5.94
N THR A 363 0.63 -26.16 6.81
CA THR A 363 0.65 -25.93 8.26
C THR A 363 1.70 -26.78 8.99
N GLN A 364 2.74 -27.24 8.30
CA GLN A 364 3.92 -27.83 8.89
C GLN A 364 4.96 -26.72 9.07
N PRO A 365 5.38 -26.39 10.31
CA PRO A 365 6.51 -25.52 10.55
C PRO A 365 7.79 -26.25 10.09
N SER A 366 8.04 -26.26 8.79
CA SER A 366 9.29 -26.76 8.23
C SER A 366 10.39 -25.78 8.62
N SER A 367 11.32 -26.28 9.42
CA SER A 367 12.48 -25.58 9.97
C SER A 367 13.55 -25.22 8.93
N SER A 368 13.21 -25.15 7.64
CA SER A 368 14.11 -24.72 6.59
C SER A 368 14.11 -23.19 6.49
N ARG A 369 14.66 -22.55 7.53
CA ARG A 369 15.14 -21.17 7.40
C ARG A 369 16.41 -21.19 6.58
N VAL A 370 16.37 -20.53 5.43
CA VAL A 370 17.56 -19.98 4.77
C VAL A 370 18.26 -19.10 5.81
N ALA A 371 19.56 -19.31 5.99
CA ALA A 371 20.36 -18.70 7.03
C ALA A 371 20.39 -17.16 6.90
N GLU A 372 19.50 -16.49 7.64
CA GLU A 372 19.66 -15.08 8.00
C GLU A 372 20.74 -14.97 9.08
N THR A 373 21.59 -13.95 8.95
CA THR A 373 22.75 -13.68 9.81
C THR A 373 22.39 -13.73 11.31
N PRO A 374 22.98 -14.65 12.12
CA PRO A 374 22.38 -15.07 13.39
C PRO A 374 22.69 -14.21 14.62
N THR A 375 23.40 -13.10 14.49
CA THR A 375 24.02 -12.46 15.66
C THR A 375 23.07 -11.52 16.40
N LEU A 376 22.35 -10.62 15.72
CA LEU A 376 21.57 -9.59 16.41
C LEU A 376 20.20 -10.07 16.94
N THR A 377 19.52 -11.00 16.25
CA THR A 377 18.19 -11.49 16.62
C THR A 377 18.21 -12.44 17.81
N ASN A 378 19.31 -13.17 17.99
CA ASN A 378 19.54 -14.02 19.15
C ASN A 378 19.79 -13.17 20.41
N ASP A 379 20.50 -12.06 20.28
CA ASP A 379 20.80 -11.16 21.42
C ASP A 379 19.55 -10.53 22.02
N MET A 380 18.62 -10.04 21.20
CA MET A 380 17.37 -9.42 21.71
C MET A 380 16.46 -10.46 22.36
N THR A 381 16.40 -11.67 21.82
CA THR A 381 15.64 -12.77 22.42
C THR A 381 16.26 -13.21 23.75
N ALA A 382 17.59 -13.25 23.83
CA ALA A 382 18.31 -13.50 25.08
C ALA A 382 18.05 -12.43 26.13
N ILE A 383 17.96 -11.15 25.75
CA ILE A 383 17.58 -10.05 26.65
C ILE A 383 16.17 -10.26 27.19
N LEU A 384 15.20 -10.61 26.34
CA LEU A 384 13.82 -10.89 26.79
C LEU A 384 13.76 -12.05 27.80
N ILE A 385 14.49 -13.13 27.51
CA ILE A 385 14.61 -14.28 28.42
C ILE A 385 15.26 -13.85 29.73
N ALA A 386 16.30 -13.00 29.70
CA ALA A 386 16.95 -12.49 30.88
C ALA A 386 16.02 -11.63 31.74
N ILE A 387 15.21 -10.74 31.14
CA ILE A 387 14.21 -9.94 31.86
C ILE A 387 13.26 -10.84 32.63
N VAL A 388 12.69 -11.85 31.96
CA VAL A 388 11.70 -12.76 32.58
C VAL A 388 12.36 -13.64 33.64
N THR A 389 13.57 -14.14 33.37
CA THR A 389 14.31 -14.96 34.34
C THR A 389 14.65 -14.16 35.58
N SER A 390 15.11 -12.92 35.43
CA SER A 390 15.37 -12.02 36.55
C SER A 390 14.10 -11.70 37.33
N ALA A 391 12.98 -11.49 36.64
CA ALA A 391 11.67 -11.31 37.28
C ALA A 391 11.25 -12.52 38.13
N THR A 392 11.56 -13.75 37.69
CA THR A 392 11.29 -14.96 38.50
C THR A 392 12.22 -15.12 39.70
N LYS A 393 13.43 -14.55 39.67
CA LYS A 393 14.39 -14.63 40.78
C LYS A 393 14.06 -13.64 41.89
N ASN A 394 13.70 -12.40 41.52
CA ASN A 394 13.47 -11.30 42.45
C ASN A 394 12.09 -10.66 42.23
N PRO A 395 10.99 -11.39 42.48
CA PRO A 395 9.64 -10.95 42.10
C PRO A 395 9.23 -9.63 42.75
N ILE A 396 9.68 -9.37 43.97
CA ILE A 396 9.32 -8.17 44.74
C ILE A 396 9.94 -6.91 44.11
N GLU A 397 11.22 -6.97 43.75
CA GLU A 397 11.95 -5.82 43.20
C GLU A 397 11.40 -5.41 41.82
N VAL A 398 11.11 -6.40 40.98
CA VAL A 398 10.67 -6.13 39.60
C VAL A 398 9.21 -5.65 39.51
N CYS A 399 8.42 -5.78 40.58
CA CYS A 399 7.01 -5.36 40.59
C CYS A 399 6.77 -3.89 40.29
N GLN A 400 7.81 -3.05 40.34
CA GLN A 400 7.73 -1.63 40.02
C GLN A 400 7.67 -1.37 38.50
N PHE A 401 8.12 -2.33 37.70
CA PHE A 401 8.16 -2.20 36.25
C PHE A 401 7.65 -3.42 35.48
N PHE A 402 7.31 -4.53 36.13
CA PHE A 402 6.92 -5.80 35.49
C PHE A 402 5.52 -6.26 35.93
N VAL A 403 4.67 -6.62 34.96
CA VAL A 403 3.35 -7.23 35.16
C VAL A 403 3.38 -8.66 34.62
N PRO A 404 3.26 -9.67 35.49
CA PRO A 404 3.49 -11.06 35.11
C PRO A 404 2.42 -11.61 34.18
N LYS A 405 1.16 -11.18 34.32
CA LYS A 405 0.05 -11.76 33.56
C LYS A 405 -1.10 -10.77 33.44
N PHE A 406 -1.53 -10.50 32.21
CA PHE A 406 -2.79 -9.82 31.90
C PHE A 406 -3.27 -10.15 30.49
N TYR A 407 -4.50 -9.76 30.15
CA TYR A 407 -5.06 -10.00 28.81
C TYR A 407 -5.09 -8.70 28.00
N ALA A 408 -4.37 -8.65 26.89
CA ALA A 408 -4.23 -7.47 26.04
C ALA A 408 -5.45 -7.29 25.11
N ARG A 409 -6.48 -6.59 25.60
CA ARG A 409 -7.75 -6.41 24.88
C ARG A 409 -7.61 -5.56 23.60
N ALA A 410 -6.76 -4.54 23.60
CA ALA A 410 -6.70 -3.54 22.53
C ALA A 410 -5.91 -3.97 21.27
N CYS A 411 -5.06 -5.00 21.35
CA CYS A 411 -4.15 -5.38 20.26
C CYS A 411 -4.24 -6.86 19.84
N GLY A 412 -5.19 -7.62 20.39
CA GLY A 412 -5.38 -9.03 20.03
C GLY A 412 -4.25 -9.97 20.43
N CYS A 413 -3.23 -9.50 21.18
CA CYS A 413 -2.12 -10.35 21.63
C CYS A 413 -2.53 -11.43 22.66
N GLY A 414 -3.76 -11.38 23.17
CA GLY A 414 -4.27 -12.39 24.09
C GLY A 414 -3.61 -12.30 25.47
N GLU A 415 -3.18 -13.43 26.01
CA GLU A 415 -2.52 -13.51 27.32
C GLU A 415 -1.04 -13.10 27.21
N VAL A 416 -0.67 -12.05 27.94
CA VAL A 416 0.63 -11.39 27.85
C VAL A 416 1.23 -11.14 29.23
N PHE A 417 2.55 -10.94 29.27
CA PHE A 417 3.21 -10.22 30.36
C PHE A 417 3.69 -8.88 29.82
N GLY A 418 3.89 -7.89 30.68
CA GLY A 418 4.28 -6.56 30.25
C GLY A 418 5.32 -5.94 31.16
N PHE A 419 6.13 -5.04 30.63
CA PHE A 419 7.16 -4.35 31.38
C PHE A 419 7.50 -2.98 30.81
N LYS A 420 8.07 -2.11 31.65
CA LYS A 420 8.68 -0.85 31.22
C LYS A 420 10.09 -1.18 30.69
N VAL A 421 10.32 -0.89 29.41
CA VAL A 421 11.55 -1.33 28.71
C VAL A 421 12.80 -0.71 29.32
N THR A 422 12.76 0.58 29.62
CA THR A 422 13.86 1.35 30.25
C THR A 422 14.24 0.74 31.60
N ASP A 423 13.29 0.65 32.53
CA ASP A 423 13.50 0.12 33.88
C ASP A 423 13.98 -1.35 33.87
N ALA A 424 13.43 -2.17 32.96
CA ALA A 424 13.85 -3.57 32.83
C ALA A 424 15.30 -3.70 32.32
N LEU A 425 15.73 -2.81 31.41
CA LEU A 425 17.12 -2.80 30.94
C LEU A 425 18.08 -2.24 31.98
N GLU A 426 17.67 -1.21 32.72
CA GLU A 426 18.43 -0.67 33.85
C GLU A 426 18.63 -1.74 34.95
N TYR A 427 17.57 -2.49 35.29
CA TYR A 427 17.64 -3.59 36.25
C TYR A 427 18.64 -4.69 35.82
N LEU A 428 18.81 -4.90 34.51
CA LEU A 428 19.79 -5.83 33.96
C LEU A 428 21.21 -5.24 33.81
N GLY A 429 21.42 -3.97 34.18
CA GLY A 429 22.69 -3.27 33.96
C GLY A 429 22.98 -2.97 32.48
N LYS A 430 21.93 -2.83 31.65
CA LYS A 430 22.01 -2.63 30.20
C LYS A 430 21.33 -1.33 29.74
N SER A 431 21.48 -0.25 30.48
CA SER A 431 20.89 1.07 30.18
C SER A 431 21.64 1.79 29.04
N ASN A 432 21.38 1.38 27.80
CA ASN A 432 21.83 2.10 26.59
C ASN A 432 20.61 2.58 25.80
N LYS A 433 20.55 3.88 25.48
CA LYS A 433 19.44 4.51 24.73
C LYS A 433 19.14 3.82 23.39
N GLY A 434 20.15 3.28 22.71
CA GLY A 434 19.96 2.53 21.46
C GLY A 434 19.29 1.16 21.67
N LEU A 435 19.55 0.52 22.80
CA LEU A 435 19.08 -0.83 23.11
C LEU A 435 17.58 -0.87 23.37
N GLU A 436 17.02 0.18 23.99
CA GLU A 436 15.57 0.31 24.20
C GLU A 436 14.79 0.29 22.88
N ASN A 437 15.22 1.11 21.92
CA ASN A 437 14.60 1.21 20.61
C ASN A 437 14.77 -0.08 19.81
N ALA A 438 15.96 -0.70 19.88
CA ALA A 438 16.22 -1.98 19.25
C ALA A 438 15.32 -3.09 19.82
N LEU A 439 15.17 -3.17 21.15
CA LEU A 439 14.31 -4.15 21.80
C LEU A 439 12.83 -3.94 21.48
N ARG A 440 12.35 -2.69 21.52
CA ARG A 440 10.98 -2.33 21.11
C ARG A 440 10.74 -2.68 19.65
N SER A 441 11.69 -2.38 18.76
CA SER A 441 11.61 -2.73 17.35
C SER A 441 11.51 -4.24 17.19
N HIS A 442 12.39 -5.01 17.85
CA HIS A 442 12.41 -6.47 17.83
C HIS A 442 11.08 -7.09 18.30
N ILE A 443 10.51 -6.60 19.40
CA ILE A 443 9.20 -7.07 19.89
C ILE A 443 8.11 -6.92 18.82
N ARG A 444 8.12 -5.78 18.11
CA ARG A 444 7.15 -5.46 17.05
C ARG A 444 7.41 -6.28 15.78
N THR A 445 8.62 -6.26 15.25
CA THR A 445 8.99 -6.89 13.98
C THR A 445 8.93 -8.41 14.06
N SER A 446 9.30 -9.00 15.21
CA SER A 446 9.19 -10.45 15.45
C SER A 446 7.77 -10.90 15.81
N CYS A 447 6.82 -9.96 15.93
CA CYS A 447 5.45 -10.20 16.39
C CYS A 447 5.39 -10.97 17.71
N LEU A 448 6.25 -10.59 18.67
CA LEU A 448 6.25 -11.14 20.02
C LEU A 448 5.21 -10.44 20.89
N GLY A 449 4.90 -9.17 20.58
CA GLY A 449 3.84 -8.40 21.22
C GLY A 449 3.79 -6.96 20.68
N CYS A 450 3.35 -6.00 21.49
CA CYS A 450 3.20 -4.61 21.06
C CYS A 450 3.86 -3.61 22.02
N ASN A 451 4.12 -2.40 21.50
CA ASN A 451 4.68 -1.27 22.24
C ASN A 451 3.61 -0.21 22.52
N GLY A 452 3.89 0.68 23.48
CA GLY A 452 3.06 1.84 23.74
C GLY A 452 1.78 1.54 24.52
N VAL A 453 1.67 0.34 25.11
CA VAL A 453 0.56 0.00 25.98
C VAL A 453 0.74 0.68 27.32
N ARG A 454 -0.34 1.27 27.85
CA ARG A 454 -0.38 1.74 29.23
C ARG A 454 -0.33 0.53 30.15
N ILE A 455 0.82 0.33 30.79
CA ILE A 455 0.98 -0.70 31.80
C ILE A 455 0.91 0.01 33.15
N ASN A 456 -0.15 -0.25 33.90
CA ASN A 456 -0.33 0.33 35.23
C ASN A 456 0.60 -0.40 36.21
N VAL A 457 1.82 0.10 36.35
CA VAL A 457 2.81 -0.38 37.32
C VAL A 457 3.33 0.81 38.13
N GLY A 458 2.89 0.91 39.38
CA GLY A 458 3.24 2.02 40.28
C GLY A 458 2.51 3.34 39.99
N GLU A 459 3.05 4.43 40.51
CA GLU A 459 2.55 5.79 40.29
C GLU A 459 3.14 6.38 39.00
N GLY A 460 2.27 6.78 38.08
CA GLY A 460 2.62 7.33 36.76
C GLY A 460 2.15 6.44 35.59
N GLN A 461 1.89 7.06 34.43
CA GLN A 461 1.55 6.35 33.18
C GLN A 461 2.75 6.27 32.23
N PRO A 462 3.62 5.24 32.32
CA PRO A 462 4.67 5.04 31.33
C PRO A 462 4.22 4.15 30.17
N LYS A 463 4.75 4.45 28.99
CA LYS A 463 4.64 3.65 27.76
C LYS A 463 5.45 2.35 27.92
N GLY A 464 4.77 1.23 28.20
CA GLY A 464 5.40 -0.08 28.32
C GLY A 464 5.39 -0.89 27.02
N SER A 465 5.96 -2.09 27.08
CA SER A 465 5.86 -3.12 26.05
C SER A 465 5.29 -4.39 26.68
N HIS A 466 4.54 -5.17 25.90
CA HIS A 466 4.06 -6.48 26.35
C HIS A 466 4.40 -7.55 25.34
N ILE A 467 4.44 -8.79 25.81
CA ILE A 467 4.83 -9.96 25.04
C ILE A 467 3.85 -11.09 25.32
N GLN A 468 3.43 -11.76 24.25
CA GLN A 468 2.59 -12.96 24.30
C GLN A 468 3.29 -14.05 25.09
N ARG A 469 2.63 -14.57 26.14
CA ARG A 469 3.23 -15.58 27.01
C ARG A 469 3.62 -16.84 26.24
N ASN A 470 2.76 -17.28 25.31
CA ASN A 470 2.99 -18.44 24.45
C ASN A 470 4.19 -18.32 23.48
N LYS A 471 4.90 -17.19 23.46
CA LYS A 471 6.14 -17.00 22.69
C LYS A 471 7.41 -17.29 23.50
N LEU A 472 7.28 -17.54 24.80
CA LEU A 472 8.37 -17.97 25.66
C LEU A 472 8.42 -19.50 25.78
N PRO A 473 9.58 -20.08 26.11
CA PRO A 473 9.68 -21.48 26.49
C PRO A 473 8.74 -21.81 27.66
N GLU A 474 8.03 -22.93 27.56
CA GLU A 474 7.03 -23.38 28.53
C GLU A 474 7.57 -23.44 29.97
N ALA A 475 8.82 -23.89 30.15
CA ALA A 475 9.48 -23.94 31.46
C ALA A 475 9.59 -22.55 32.13
N ILE A 476 9.80 -21.48 31.34
CA ILE A 476 9.88 -20.11 31.85
C ILE A 476 8.49 -19.63 32.27
N ILE A 477 7.46 -19.93 31.47
CA ILE A 477 6.07 -19.57 31.77
C ILE A 477 5.61 -20.24 33.07
N GLN A 478 5.88 -21.54 33.23
CA GLN A 478 5.56 -22.29 34.45
C GLN A 478 6.28 -21.72 35.68
N ASN A 479 7.55 -21.34 35.54
CA ASN A 479 8.27 -20.71 36.63
C ASN A 479 7.69 -19.32 36.97
N LEU A 480 7.30 -18.55 35.95
CA LEU A 480 6.65 -17.26 36.13
C LEU A 480 5.31 -17.41 36.86
N ASP A 481 4.48 -18.39 36.50
CA ASP A 481 3.21 -18.66 37.19
C ASP A 481 3.43 -19.19 38.62
N LYS A 482 4.47 -19.98 38.85
CA LYS A 482 4.82 -20.48 40.18
C LYS A 482 5.26 -19.35 41.12
N VAL A 483 6.04 -18.40 40.61
CA VAL A 483 6.57 -17.26 41.39
C VAL A 483 5.52 -16.17 41.58
N PHE A 484 4.62 -16.00 40.62
CA PHE A 484 3.52 -15.03 40.67
C PHE A 484 2.14 -15.72 40.71
N PRO A 485 1.85 -16.57 41.73
CA PRO A 485 0.67 -17.44 41.74
C PRO A 485 -0.64 -16.68 41.98
N ASP A 486 -0.59 -15.41 42.39
CA ASP A 486 -1.77 -14.57 42.54
C ASP A 486 -1.41 -13.08 42.62
N ALA A 487 -1.95 -12.25 41.73
CA ALA A 487 -1.77 -10.80 41.78
C ALA A 487 -2.27 -10.19 43.11
N LYS A 488 -3.25 -10.82 43.76
CA LYS A 488 -3.73 -10.45 45.10
C LYS A 488 -2.66 -10.65 46.18
N LYS A 489 -1.91 -11.76 46.16
CA LYS A 489 -0.83 -12.02 47.13
C LYS A 489 0.34 -11.04 46.97
N LEU A 490 0.66 -10.63 45.74
CA LEU A 490 1.69 -9.60 45.52
C LEU A 490 1.25 -8.21 46.00
N ALA A 491 -0.03 -7.86 45.83
CA ALA A 491 -0.59 -6.64 46.40
C ALA A 491 -0.50 -6.66 47.94
N GLU A 492 -0.80 -7.79 48.59
CA GLU A 492 -0.66 -7.97 50.04
C GLU A 492 0.79 -7.88 50.53
N ILE A 493 1.75 -8.42 49.78
CA ILE A 493 3.20 -8.31 50.09
C ILE A 493 3.67 -6.86 49.99
N ASN A 494 3.28 -6.15 48.92
CA ASN A 494 3.62 -4.74 48.75
C ASN A 494 2.95 -3.84 49.79
N GLN A 495 1.72 -4.16 50.21
CA GLN A 495 1.03 -3.45 51.28
C GLN A 495 1.69 -3.68 52.64
N LYS A 496 2.19 -4.89 52.92
CA LYS A 496 2.98 -5.22 54.12
C LYS A 496 4.36 -4.53 54.16
N GLN A 497 5.04 -4.40 53.03
CA GLN A 497 6.33 -3.68 52.98
C GLN A 497 6.17 -2.15 53.07
N LYS A 498 5.13 -1.59 52.44
CA LYS A 498 4.80 -0.16 52.62
C LYS A 498 4.43 0.15 54.08
N SER A 499 3.76 -0.75 54.78
CA SER A 499 3.42 -0.56 56.20
C SER A 499 4.58 -0.85 57.16
N SER A 500 5.57 -1.68 56.78
CA SER A 500 6.78 -1.85 57.59
C SER A 500 7.77 -0.68 57.45
N ALA A 501 7.82 -0.01 56.29
CA ALA A 501 8.65 1.17 56.08
C ALA A 501 8.16 2.41 56.87
N THR A 502 6.85 2.49 57.17
CA THR A 502 6.29 3.57 57.99
C THR A 502 6.44 3.33 59.50
N ALA A 503 6.80 2.11 59.93
CA ALA A 503 6.89 1.75 61.35
C ALA A 503 8.29 1.95 61.98
N THR A 504 9.34 2.19 61.17
CA THR A 504 10.72 2.42 61.64
C THR A 504 11.19 3.86 61.39
N GLY A 505 10.30 4.83 61.56
CA GLY A 505 10.63 6.25 61.53
C GLY A 505 10.85 6.82 62.93
N THR A 506 11.99 6.54 63.58
CA THR A 506 12.54 7.43 64.62
C THR A 506 14.05 7.24 64.80
N ALA A 507 14.75 8.36 64.96
CA ALA A 507 16.18 8.55 65.24
C ALA A 507 17.14 8.51 64.02
N GLY A 508 17.46 9.71 63.52
CA GLY A 508 18.47 9.92 62.49
C GLY A 508 19.91 9.79 62.98
N LYS A 509 20.83 9.64 62.02
CA LYS A 509 22.23 10.04 62.13
C LYS A 509 22.74 10.46 60.75
N LYS A 510 23.13 11.73 60.66
CA LYS A 510 23.84 12.35 59.53
C LYS A 510 25.21 11.65 59.32
N LEU A 511 25.64 11.57 58.06
CA LEU A 511 27.00 11.30 57.60
C LEU A 511 27.23 12.12 56.31
N PRO A 512 28.49 12.41 55.94
CA PRO A 512 29.03 13.76 55.97
C PRO A 512 29.18 14.39 54.59
N GLU A 513 29.23 15.72 54.59
CA GLU A 513 29.71 16.54 53.48
C GLU A 513 31.17 16.18 53.15
N VAL A 514 31.42 15.94 51.86
CA VAL A 514 32.76 16.00 51.28
C VAL A 514 32.76 17.17 50.30
N LEU A 515 33.58 18.16 50.63
CA LEU A 515 34.00 19.25 49.76
C LEU A 515 34.59 18.71 48.44
N ASN A 516 34.36 19.43 47.36
CA ASN A 516 35.46 19.80 46.48
C ASN A 516 35.20 21.13 45.76
N ASP A 517 36.29 21.88 45.74
CA ASP A 517 36.55 23.24 45.31
C ASP A 517 36.56 23.46 43.79
N HIS A 518 36.31 24.73 43.40
CA HIS A 518 36.87 25.51 42.27
C HIS A 518 36.76 24.96 40.83
N THR A 519 36.51 25.73 39.76
CA THR A 519 36.47 27.17 39.39
C THR A 519 35.78 27.20 37.99
N ASP A 520 34.84 28.10 37.69
CA ASP A 520 35.04 29.40 36.98
C ASP A 520 36.01 29.29 35.78
N THR A 521 35.69 29.61 34.52
CA THR A 521 35.05 30.83 33.96
C THR A 521 34.53 30.55 32.53
N GLY A 522 33.59 31.36 32.03
CA GLY A 522 33.21 31.31 30.61
C GLY A 522 31.98 32.14 30.24
N ASP A 523 32.20 33.44 30.18
CA ASP A 523 31.45 34.55 29.55
C ASP A 523 30.00 34.39 29.07
N LYS A 524 29.22 35.38 29.54
CA LYS A 524 27.95 35.84 28.99
C LYS A 524 28.26 36.76 27.81
N ASP A 525 27.66 36.49 26.66
CA ASP A 525 27.26 37.54 25.73
C ASP A 525 25.74 37.52 25.57
N GLN A 526 25.16 38.68 25.81
CA GLN A 526 23.75 39.00 25.66
C GLN A 526 23.46 39.25 24.19
N HIS A 527 22.36 38.70 23.68
CA HIS A 527 21.57 39.43 22.70
C HIS A 527 20.09 39.08 22.84
N GLU A 528 19.32 40.13 23.11
CA GLU A 528 17.88 40.22 22.96
C GLU A 528 17.44 39.74 21.57
N MET A 529 16.28 39.08 21.48
CA MET A 529 15.13 39.61 20.72
C MET A 529 13.86 38.87 21.14
N SER A 530 12.86 39.69 21.45
CA SER A 530 11.44 39.41 21.59
C SER A 530 10.86 38.68 20.37
N GLU A 531 9.81 37.89 20.59
CA GLU A 531 8.51 38.10 19.92
C GLU A 531 7.44 37.20 20.55
N ASN A 532 6.33 37.84 20.90
CA ASN A 532 5.05 37.23 21.23
C ASN A 532 4.46 36.60 19.96
N ASP A 533 3.61 35.59 20.11
CA ASP A 533 2.30 35.59 19.43
C ASP A 533 1.36 34.57 20.11
N ASP A 534 0.25 35.12 20.58
CA ASP A 534 -0.91 34.46 21.16
C ASP A 534 -1.77 33.83 20.04
N GLU A 535 -2.13 32.55 20.17
CA GLU A 535 -3.21 31.93 19.39
C GLU A 535 -4.53 32.01 20.20
N PRO A 536 -5.66 32.47 19.62
CA PRO A 536 -6.96 32.30 20.25
C PRO A 536 -7.65 31.03 19.77
N GLU A 537 -8.20 30.31 20.74
CA GLU A 537 -9.23 29.29 20.58
C GLU A 537 -10.54 29.92 20.13
N ASP A 538 -11.17 29.40 19.07
CA ASP A 538 -12.59 29.65 18.80
C ASP A 538 -13.38 28.32 18.81
N LYS A 539 -14.22 28.22 19.84
CA LYS A 539 -15.37 27.32 19.93
C LYS A 539 -16.56 28.07 19.36
N ASP A 540 -17.29 27.47 18.44
CA ASP A 540 -18.70 27.81 18.26
C ASP A 540 -19.56 26.55 18.11
N GLN A 541 -20.43 26.39 19.10
CA GLN A 541 -21.61 25.56 19.07
C GLN A 541 -22.76 26.43 18.58
N HIS A 542 -23.45 26.03 17.52
CA HIS A 542 -24.85 26.39 17.35
C HIS A 542 -25.62 25.23 16.75
N GLY A 543 -26.61 24.76 17.51
CA GLY A 543 -27.73 23.99 16.99
C GLY A 543 -28.81 24.93 16.47
N MET A 544 -29.51 24.48 15.44
CA MET A 544 -30.90 24.85 15.20
C MET A 544 -31.64 23.63 14.64
N SER A 545 -32.72 23.32 15.33
CA SER A 545 -33.89 22.57 14.88
C SER A 545 -34.57 23.29 13.72
N GLU A 546 -35.22 22.55 12.83
CA GLU A 546 -36.64 22.77 12.49
C GLU A 546 -37.15 21.62 11.60
N ASP A 547 -38.39 21.26 11.88
CA ASP A 547 -39.22 20.24 11.26
C ASP A 547 -39.84 20.75 9.94
N ASP A 548 -40.64 19.87 9.34
CA ASP A 548 -41.60 20.08 8.25
C ASP A 548 -41.06 19.90 6.82
N ASP A 549 -41.50 18.82 6.17
CA ASP A 549 -42.31 19.01 4.97
C ASP A 549 -43.17 17.79 4.63
N GLU A 550 -44.46 18.07 4.52
CA GLU A 550 -45.50 17.27 3.91
C GLU A 550 -45.15 16.92 2.46
N THR A 551 -45.43 15.69 2.02
CA THR A 551 -45.74 15.46 0.60
C THR A 551 -46.88 14.47 0.46
N GLY A 552 -47.97 14.98 -0.10
CA GLY A 552 -49.12 14.21 -0.56
C GLY A 552 -48.92 13.59 -1.95
N ASP A 553 -49.78 12.61 -2.20
CA ASP A 553 -50.38 12.18 -3.46
C ASP A 553 -49.68 12.51 -4.80
N LYS A 554 -49.40 11.46 -5.58
CA LYS A 554 -50.16 11.16 -6.82
C LYS A 554 -49.69 9.91 -7.59
N ASP A 555 -50.71 9.19 -8.06
CA ASP A 555 -50.83 8.52 -9.37
C ASP A 555 -49.90 7.35 -9.74
N GLN A 556 -50.40 6.12 -9.53
CA GLN A 556 -49.94 4.93 -10.26
C GLN A 556 -50.85 4.65 -11.46
N HIS A 557 -50.32 4.91 -12.66
CA HIS A 557 -50.84 4.36 -13.91
C HIS A 557 -50.37 2.91 -14.09
N LYS A 558 -51.33 2.00 -14.16
CA LYS A 558 -51.22 0.69 -14.82
C LYS A 558 -50.89 0.89 -16.30
N MET A 559 -49.88 0.19 -16.82
CA MET A 559 -49.96 -0.46 -18.14
C MET A 559 -49.18 -1.78 -18.12
N SER A 560 -49.90 -2.80 -18.57
CA SER A 560 -49.53 -4.17 -18.90
C SER A 560 -48.93 -4.25 -20.32
N GLU A 561 -48.62 -5.48 -20.74
CA GLU A 561 -48.22 -5.99 -22.07
C GLU A 561 -46.71 -6.31 -22.13
N ASP A 562 -46.30 -7.56 -21.93
CA ASP A 562 -46.43 -8.75 -22.81
C ASP A 562 -45.98 -8.43 -24.24
N ASP A 563 -44.82 -8.96 -24.63
CA ASP A 563 -44.62 -9.47 -25.99
C ASP A 563 -43.47 -10.49 -26.03
N ASP A 564 -43.87 -11.71 -26.37
CA ASP A 564 -43.06 -12.85 -26.78
C ASP A 564 -42.35 -12.54 -28.12
N GLU A 565 -41.04 -12.73 -28.20
CA GLU A 565 -40.37 -12.91 -29.50
C GLU A 565 -39.56 -14.20 -29.54
N LYS A 566 -39.92 -14.99 -30.57
CA LYS A 566 -39.46 -16.31 -30.95
C LYS A 566 -38.04 -16.28 -31.51
N GLU A 567 -37.25 -17.29 -31.15
CA GLU A 567 -36.07 -17.70 -31.91
C GLU A 567 -36.47 -18.40 -33.22
N PRO A 568 -35.75 -18.19 -34.34
CA PRO A 568 -35.75 -19.13 -35.44
C PRO A 568 -34.54 -20.07 -35.35
N GLU A 569 -34.84 -21.36 -35.40
CA GLU A 569 -33.90 -22.43 -35.76
C GLU A 569 -33.50 -22.24 -37.23
N ASP A 570 -32.19 -22.23 -37.51
CA ASP A 570 -31.68 -22.49 -38.86
C ASP A 570 -30.65 -23.62 -38.81
N ASP A 571 -31.12 -24.76 -39.31
CA ASP A 571 -30.40 -25.97 -39.65
C ASP A 571 -29.88 -25.83 -41.09
N VAL A 572 -28.55 -25.77 -41.29
CA VAL A 572 -27.95 -25.93 -42.62
C VAL A 572 -26.69 -26.78 -42.53
N GLY A 573 -26.87 -28.06 -42.83
CA GLY A 573 -25.82 -28.91 -43.42
C GLY A 573 -26.04 -29.04 -44.92
N LYS A 574 -25.21 -28.37 -45.73
CA LYS A 574 -24.52 -28.86 -46.95
C LYS A 574 -23.89 -27.71 -47.73
#